data_AF-A0A7K1A0J9-F1
#
_entry.id   AF-A0A7K1A0J9-F1
#
_cell.length_a   1.000
_cell.length_b   1.000
_cell.length_c   1.000
_cell.angle_alpha   90.00
_cell.angle_beta   90.00
_cell.angle_gamma   90.00
#
_symmetry.space_group_name_H-M   'P 1'
#
loop_
_entity.id
_entity.type
_entity.pdbx_description
1 polymer ?
#
loop_
_entity_poly.entity_id
_entity_poly.type
_entity_poly.pdbx_seq_one_letter_code
_entity_poly.pdbx_strand_id
1 'polypeptide(L)'
;MRTFAIATGLALSLVAGIGGVALADGQRSTPTRGEVREARRAAADQELSVASIREQLALANDRLQQSAIRAAQAGEAWNGARWELEQAQTASREAARQARRTSAASERVRTAYADTVSASYERAPQLEAIAAVTQAEGIDSVLESLSTMANAQVGLDQRYAAFERAAARAAAARERAAATREAAIAAEEQAAEARDAARRAEQDAAAQAQRIAAEKSELIAELARLQHVSVRLAQRRQS
;
A
#
# COMPACT_ATOMS: atom_id res chain seq x y z
N MET A 1 18.52 3.70 19.83
CA MET A 1 19.38 3.26 20.95
C MET A 1 18.80 3.76 22.26
N ARG A 2 18.16 2.88 23.04
CA ARG A 2 17.72 3.13 24.42
C ARG A 2 18.17 1.93 25.25
N THR A 3 19.15 2.17 26.11
CA THR A 3 19.71 1.20 27.05
C THR A 3 18.76 1.01 28.22
N PHE A 4 18.29 -0.22 28.43
CA PHE A 4 17.71 -0.67 29.69
C PHE A 4 18.84 -0.94 30.69
N ALA A 5 18.75 -0.38 31.89
CA ALA A 5 19.67 -0.68 32.99
C ALA A 5 18.95 -1.59 34.01
N ILE A 6 19.56 -2.75 34.27
CA ILE A 6 19.29 -3.70 35.35
C ILE A 6 20.36 -3.48 36.43
N ALA A 7 19.98 -3.40 37.70
CA ALA A 7 20.73 -3.91 38.88
C ALA A 7 19.92 -3.56 40.16
N THR A 8 19.32 -4.53 40.86
CA THR A 8 19.87 -5.34 41.98
C THR A 8 20.26 -4.52 43.21
N GLY A 9 19.58 -4.77 44.34
CA GLY A 9 19.93 -4.21 45.65
C GLY A 9 19.15 -4.86 46.79
N LEU A 10 19.65 -6.00 47.24
CA LEU A 10 19.26 -6.69 48.47
C LEU A 10 19.66 -5.84 49.69
N ALA A 11 18.77 -5.61 50.65
CA ALA A 11 19.16 -5.15 51.99
C ALA A 11 18.17 -5.67 53.04
N LEU A 12 18.63 -6.70 53.76
CA LEU A 12 18.12 -7.10 55.08
C LEU A 12 18.37 -5.96 56.07
N SER A 13 17.35 -5.52 56.79
CA SER A 13 17.52 -4.81 58.05
C SER A 13 16.46 -5.25 59.06
N LEU A 14 16.91 -6.19 59.89
CA LEU A 14 16.33 -6.63 61.14
C LEU A 14 16.39 -5.44 62.13
N VAL A 15 15.24 -4.92 62.58
CA VAL A 15 15.18 -4.10 63.79
C VAL A 15 14.04 -4.60 64.65
N ALA A 16 14.44 -5.24 65.75
CA ALA A 16 13.59 -5.54 66.89
C ALA A 16 13.21 -4.24 67.60
N GLY A 17 11.91 -4.04 67.81
CA GLY A 17 11.34 -3.01 68.68
C GLY A 17 10.48 -3.67 69.74
N ILE A 18 10.95 -3.58 70.98
CA ILE A 18 10.42 -4.18 72.20
C ILE A 18 9.14 -3.45 72.67
N GLY A 19 8.20 -4.20 73.21
CA GLY A 19 7.45 -3.80 74.41
C GLY A 19 6.28 -2.82 74.22
N GLY A 20 5.09 -3.37 74.03
CA GLY A 20 3.82 -2.71 74.31
C GLY A 20 2.77 -3.76 74.66
N VAL A 21 2.61 -4.06 75.95
CA VAL A 21 1.53 -4.91 76.45
C VAL A 21 0.22 -4.14 76.28
N ALA A 22 -0.52 -4.45 75.23
CA ALA A 22 -1.91 -4.01 75.12
C ALA A 22 -2.76 -4.95 75.97
N LEU A 23 -3.28 -4.41 77.07
CA LEU A 23 -4.30 -5.00 77.92
C LEU A 23 -5.46 -5.50 77.05
N ALA A 24 -5.70 -6.80 77.12
CA ALA A 24 -6.92 -7.42 76.63
C ALA A 24 -8.07 -7.03 77.56
N ASP A 25 -9.01 -6.24 77.03
CA ASP A 25 -10.29 -6.01 77.68
C ASP A 25 -11.42 -6.10 76.63
N GLY A 26 -12.46 -6.88 76.95
CA GLY A 26 -13.72 -6.97 76.20
C GLY A 26 -13.83 -8.04 75.09
N GLN A 27 -14.26 -9.26 75.43
CA GLN A 27 -14.95 -10.25 74.59
C GLN A 27 -14.56 -10.33 73.07
N ARG A 28 -13.42 -10.95 72.74
CA ARG A 28 -13.28 -11.55 71.41
C ARG A 28 -13.97 -12.91 71.42
N SER A 29 -15.24 -12.93 71.03
CA SER A 29 -15.91 -14.20 70.72
C SER A 29 -15.06 -14.98 69.70
N THR A 30 -14.76 -16.24 70.01
CA THR A 30 -14.04 -17.10 69.07
C THR A 30 -14.92 -17.26 67.82
N PRO A 31 -14.39 -17.05 66.59
CA PRO A 31 -15.18 -17.12 65.38
C PRO A 31 -15.92 -18.44 65.29
N THR A 32 -17.21 -18.38 64.98
CA THR A 32 -18.02 -19.56 64.81
C THR A 32 -17.60 -20.30 63.53
N ARG A 33 -17.86 -21.61 63.48
CA ARG A 33 -17.64 -22.41 62.26
C ARG A 33 -18.40 -21.87 61.04
N GLY A 34 -19.52 -21.18 61.27
CA GLY A 34 -20.29 -20.50 60.22
C GLY A 34 -19.51 -19.35 59.60
N GLU A 35 -19.01 -18.44 60.44
CA GLU A 35 -18.23 -17.27 60.03
C GLU A 35 -16.96 -17.66 59.29
N VAL A 36 -16.27 -18.72 59.72
CA VAL A 36 -15.07 -19.23 59.02
C VAL A 36 -15.42 -19.75 57.62
N ARG A 37 -16.56 -20.44 57.44
CA ARG A 37 -16.98 -20.95 56.13
C ARG A 37 -17.39 -19.83 55.19
N GLU A 38 -18.12 -18.84 55.67
CA GLU A 38 -18.52 -17.67 54.89
C GLU A 38 -17.30 -16.85 54.46
N ALA A 39 -16.35 -16.64 55.37
CA ALA A 39 -15.11 -15.93 55.07
C ALA A 39 -14.19 -16.67 54.08
N ARG A 40 -14.25 -18.01 54.02
CA ARG A 40 -13.57 -18.81 53.00
C ARG A 40 -14.24 -18.69 51.63
N ARG A 41 -15.56 -18.68 51.58
CA ARG A 41 -16.32 -18.47 50.33
C ARG A 41 -16.04 -17.08 49.75
N ALA A 42 -16.14 -16.03 50.57
CA ALA A 42 -15.85 -14.67 50.14
C ALA A 42 -14.41 -14.49 49.60
N ALA A 43 -13.43 -15.18 50.20
CA ALA A 43 -12.06 -15.17 49.69
C ALA A 43 -11.93 -15.86 48.32
N ALA A 44 -12.58 -17.01 48.12
CA ALA A 44 -12.60 -17.70 46.83
C ALA A 44 -13.31 -16.87 45.74
N ASP A 45 -14.43 -16.23 46.06
CA ASP A 45 -15.15 -15.35 45.13
C ASP A 45 -14.30 -14.16 44.69
N GLN A 46 -13.48 -13.64 45.60
CA GLN A 46 -12.57 -12.52 45.34
C GLN A 46 -11.36 -12.93 44.49
N GLU A 47 -10.82 -14.13 44.69
CA GLU A 47 -9.77 -14.70 43.82
C GLU A 47 -10.29 -14.89 42.39
N LEU A 48 -11.51 -15.43 42.24
CA LEU A 48 -12.17 -15.56 40.93
C LEU A 48 -12.37 -14.20 40.26
N SER A 49 -12.72 -13.17 41.03
CA SER A 49 -12.89 -11.79 40.55
C SER A 49 -11.57 -11.18 40.05
N VAL A 50 -10.47 -11.37 40.79
CA VAL A 50 -9.13 -10.92 40.37
C VAL A 50 -8.66 -11.64 39.11
N ALA A 51 -8.90 -12.95 39.01
CA ALA A 51 -8.58 -13.72 37.81
C ALA A 51 -9.34 -13.21 36.58
N SER A 52 -10.66 -12.98 36.72
CA SER A 52 -11.51 -12.43 35.66
C SER A 52 -11.04 -11.04 35.19
N ILE A 53 -10.68 -10.14 36.12
CA ILE A 53 -10.19 -8.80 35.76
C ILE A 53 -8.86 -8.87 34.99
N ARG A 54 -7.95 -9.76 35.40
CA ARG A 54 -6.67 -9.97 34.68
C ARG A 54 -6.90 -10.49 33.26
N GLU A 55 -7.85 -11.39 33.08
CA GLU A 55 -8.25 -11.89 31.77
C GLU A 55 -8.83 -10.77 30.90
N GLN A 56 -9.73 -9.95 31.44
CA GLN A 56 -10.30 -8.79 30.74
C GLN A 56 -9.21 -7.78 30.30
N LEU A 57 -8.23 -7.51 31.17
CA LEU A 57 -7.08 -6.66 30.82
C LEU A 57 -6.22 -7.26 29.69
N ALA A 58 -6.00 -8.57 29.70
CA ALA A 58 -5.27 -9.26 28.63
C ALA A 58 -6.02 -9.18 27.30
N LEU A 59 -7.34 -9.44 27.32
CA LEU A 59 -8.21 -9.33 26.16
C LEU A 59 -8.27 -7.89 25.62
N ALA A 60 -8.30 -6.89 26.50
CA ALA A 60 -8.25 -5.49 26.10
C ALA A 60 -6.93 -5.12 25.40
N ASN A 61 -5.79 -5.66 25.86
CA ASN A 61 -4.51 -5.47 25.18
C ASN A 61 -4.47 -6.15 23.80
N ASP A 62 -4.99 -7.37 23.69
CA ASP A 62 -5.08 -8.09 22.41
C ASP A 62 -5.94 -7.32 21.39
N ARG A 63 -7.12 -6.84 21.80
CA ARG A 63 -7.98 -5.99 20.96
C ARG A 63 -7.27 -4.72 20.48
N LEU A 64 -6.46 -4.08 21.34
CA LEU A 64 -5.66 -2.91 20.98
C LEU A 64 -4.55 -3.24 19.97
N GLN A 65 -3.87 -4.36 20.17
CA GLN A 65 -2.84 -4.82 19.23
C GLN A 65 -3.45 -5.14 17.86
N GLN A 66 -4.60 -5.83 17.84
CA GLN A 66 -5.30 -6.14 16.60
C GLN A 66 -5.80 -4.88 15.86
N SER A 67 -6.24 -3.84 16.58
CA SER A 67 -6.61 -2.58 15.94
C SER A 67 -5.40 -1.85 15.34
N ALA A 68 -4.26 -1.87 16.03
CA ALA A 68 -3.02 -1.30 15.51
C ALA A 68 -2.51 -2.06 14.26
N ILE A 69 -2.57 -3.39 14.26
CA ILE A 69 -2.19 -4.21 13.10
C ILE A 69 -3.07 -3.89 11.88
N ARG A 70 -4.39 -3.78 12.06
CA ARG A 70 -5.32 -3.44 10.96
C ARG A 70 -5.03 -2.05 10.38
N ALA A 71 -4.75 -1.06 11.24
CA ALA A 71 -4.35 0.27 10.78
C ALA A 71 -3.02 0.24 10.01
N ALA A 72 -2.03 -0.51 10.50
CA ALA A 72 -0.75 -0.68 9.80
C ALA A 72 -0.91 -1.33 8.42
N GLN A 73 -1.68 -2.42 8.33
CA GLN A 73 -1.97 -3.12 7.07
C GLN A 73 -2.64 -2.18 6.05
N ALA A 74 -3.62 -1.37 6.50
CA ALA A 74 -4.27 -0.40 5.63
C ALA A 74 -3.29 0.71 5.17
N GLY A 75 -2.38 1.15 6.05
CA GLY A 75 -1.31 2.08 5.72
C GLY A 75 -0.32 1.51 4.68
N GLU A 76 0.05 0.24 4.80
CA GLU A 76 0.88 -0.46 3.82
C GLU A 76 0.18 -0.58 2.46
N ALA A 77 -1.11 -0.94 2.45
CA ALA A 77 -1.91 -1.00 1.24
C ALA A 77 -1.98 0.36 0.52
N TRP A 78 -2.17 1.45 1.27
CA TRP A 78 -2.12 2.80 0.72
C TRP A 78 -0.74 3.15 0.13
N ASN A 79 0.35 2.81 0.83
CA ASN A 79 1.70 3.03 0.31
C ASN A 79 1.94 2.25 -0.98
N GLY A 80 1.47 1.01 -1.06
CA GLY A 80 1.51 0.18 -2.27
C GLY A 80 0.75 0.83 -3.43
N ALA A 81 -0.51 1.21 -3.20
CA ALA A 81 -1.34 1.85 -4.22
C ALA A 81 -0.76 3.19 -4.70
N ARG A 82 -0.15 3.98 -3.81
CA ARG A 82 0.56 5.21 -4.18
C ARG A 82 1.74 4.94 -5.10
N TRP A 83 2.54 3.91 -4.80
CA TRP A 83 3.65 3.52 -5.64
C TRP A 83 3.16 3.05 -7.02
N GLU A 84 2.14 2.22 -7.08
CA GLU A 84 1.54 1.76 -8.35
C GLU A 84 1.02 2.92 -9.19
N LEU A 85 0.39 3.92 -8.57
CA LEU A 85 -0.03 5.14 -9.24
C LEU A 85 1.16 5.90 -9.85
N GLU A 86 2.25 6.09 -9.11
CA GLU A 86 3.45 6.76 -9.61
C GLU A 86 4.05 6.03 -10.83
N GLN A 87 4.07 4.70 -10.77
CA GLN A 87 4.54 3.85 -11.87
C GLN A 87 3.62 3.97 -13.09
N ALA A 88 2.31 3.88 -12.90
CA ALA A 88 1.33 3.98 -13.97
C ALA A 88 1.36 5.36 -14.66
N GLN A 89 1.47 6.44 -13.88
CA GLN A 89 1.63 7.79 -14.42
C GLN A 89 2.93 7.94 -15.22
N THR A 90 4.02 7.35 -14.75
CA THR A 90 5.31 7.39 -15.47
C THR A 90 5.21 6.64 -16.80
N ALA A 91 4.66 5.43 -16.79
CA ALA A 91 4.41 4.65 -17.99
C ALA A 91 3.50 5.40 -18.99
N SER A 92 2.42 6.03 -18.49
CA SER A 92 1.51 6.85 -19.30
C SER A 92 2.22 8.02 -19.99
N ARG A 93 3.05 8.76 -19.25
CA ARG A 93 3.85 9.87 -19.81
C ARG A 93 4.85 9.38 -20.86
N GLU A 94 5.50 8.25 -20.63
CA GLU A 94 6.44 7.64 -21.57
C GLU A 94 5.76 7.18 -22.84
N ALA A 95 4.66 6.42 -22.73
CA ALA A 95 3.90 5.95 -23.86
C ALA A 95 3.34 7.12 -24.68
N ALA A 96 2.83 8.18 -24.04
CA ALA A 96 2.37 9.38 -24.74
C ALA A 96 3.50 10.09 -25.51
N ARG A 97 4.71 10.17 -24.94
CA ARG A 97 5.89 10.70 -25.66
C ARG A 97 6.25 9.83 -26.86
N GLN A 98 6.24 8.51 -26.69
CA GLN A 98 6.55 7.57 -27.77
C GLN A 98 5.51 7.61 -28.89
N ALA A 99 4.23 7.70 -28.55
CA ALA A 99 3.15 7.84 -29.53
C ALA A 99 3.30 9.10 -30.38
N ARG A 100 3.64 10.25 -29.76
CA ARG A 100 3.92 11.50 -30.48
C ARG A 100 5.12 11.37 -31.41
N ARG A 101 6.24 10.82 -30.93
CA ARG A 101 7.46 10.61 -31.73
C ARG A 101 7.21 9.70 -32.93
N THR A 102 6.51 8.59 -32.71
CA THR A 102 6.24 7.59 -33.74
C THR A 102 5.23 8.12 -34.76
N SER A 103 4.22 8.86 -34.32
CA SER A 103 3.28 9.54 -35.23
C SER A 103 3.99 10.55 -36.12
N ALA A 104 4.86 11.40 -35.55
CA ALA A 104 5.63 12.36 -36.33
C ALA A 104 6.59 11.67 -37.32
N ALA A 105 7.17 10.53 -36.95
CA ALA A 105 7.99 9.73 -37.87
C ALA A 105 7.17 9.14 -39.01
N SER A 106 5.96 8.63 -38.73
CA SER A 106 5.03 8.13 -39.74
C SER A 106 4.63 9.19 -40.74
N GLU A 107 4.31 10.41 -40.28
CA GLU A 107 3.97 11.53 -41.18
C GLU A 107 5.16 11.93 -42.07
N ARG A 108 6.39 11.93 -41.55
CA ARG A 108 7.58 12.19 -42.38
C ARG A 108 7.75 11.15 -43.50
N VAL A 109 7.54 9.87 -43.19
CA VAL A 109 7.61 8.79 -44.20
C VAL A 109 6.46 8.94 -45.22
N ARG A 110 5.27 9.32 -44.77
CA ARG A 110 4.12 9.60 -45.64
C ARG A 110 4.41 10.73 -46.62
N THR A 111 4.93 11.86 -46.13
CA THR A 111 5.29 13.00 -46.98
C THR A 111 6.36 12.60 -48.01
N ALA A 112 7.42 11.91 -47.58
CA ALA A 112 8.45 11.44 -48.51
C ALA A 112 7.89 10.49 -49.58
N TYR A 113 6.94 9.61 -49.23
CA TYR A 113 6.25 8.76 -50.20
C TYR A 113 5.41 9.59 -51.17
N ALA A 114 4.59 10.52 -50.67
CA ALA A 114 3.77 11.41 -51.48
C ALA A 114 4.60 12.24 -52.46
N ASP A 115 5.71 12.83 -52.01
CA ASP A 115 6.63 13.61 -52.84
C ASP A 115 7.22 12.75 -53.97
N THR A 116 7.49 11.46 -53.70
CA THR A 116 8.03 10.53 -54.71
C THR A 116 6.98 10.20 -55.77
N VAL A 117 5.73 9.98 -55.35
CA VAL A 117 4.62 9.68 -56.25
C VAL A 117 4.33 10.91 -57.14
N SER A 118 4.24 12.10 -56.54
CA SER A 118 4.05 13.35 -57.28
C SER A 118 5.17 13.61 -58.29
N ALA A 119 6.44 13.51 -57.88
CA ALA A 119 7.58 13.67 -58.78
C ALA A 119 7.63 12.62 -59.90
N SER A 120 7.03 11.45 -59.70
CA SER A 120 6.94 10.41 -60.73
C SER A 120 5.84 10.73 -61.74
N TYR A 121 4.68 11.24 -61.28
CA TYR A 121 3.59 11.70 -62.14
C TYR A 121 4.00 12.91 -63.01
N GLU A 122 4.73 13.87 -62.45
CA GLU A 122 5.21 15.04 -63.20
C GLU A 122 6.24 14.70 -64.29
N ARG A 123 6.97 13.57 -64.13
CA ARG A 123 7.93 13.08 -65.13
C ARG A 123 7.28 12.18 -66.19
N ALA A 124 6.04 11.73 -66.01
CA ALA A 124 5.36 10.87 -66.99
C ALA A 124 5.14 11.54 -68.38
N PRO A 125 4.78 12.83 -68.51
CA PRO A 125 4.68 13.50 -69.81
C PRO A 125 6.03 13.64 -70.54
N GLN A 126 7.14 13.64 -69.80
CA GLN A 126 8.48 13.71 -70.37
C GLN A 126 8.88 12.38 -71.04
N LEU A 127 8.24 11.26 -70.66
CA LEU A 127 8.42 9.96 -71.30
C LEU A 127 7.74 9.88 -72.68
N GLU A 128 6.60 10.56 -72.87
CA GLU A 128 5.98 10.71 -74.21
C GLU A 128 6.89 11.51 -75.16
N ALA A 129 7.61 12.51 -74.65
CA ALA A 129 8.60 13.25 -75.44
C ALA A 129 9.85 12.42 -75.77
N ILE A 130 10.29 11.54 -74.86
CA ILE A 130 11.40 10.61 -75.10
C ILE A 130 11.01 9.58 -76.18
N ALA A 131 9.78 9.06 -76.18
CA ALA A 131 9.29 8.14 -77.22
C ALA A 131 9.38 8.74 -78.64
N ALA A 132 9.22 10.05 -78.79
CA ALA A 132 9.40 10.76 -80.06
C ALA A 132 10.88 10.90 -80.47
N VAL A 133 11.81 10.97 -79.50
CA VAL A 133 13.28 11.02 -79.73
C VAL A 133 13.88 9.62 -79.92
N THR A 134 13.28 8.58 -79.35
CA THR A 134 13.73 7.18 -79.39
C THR A 134 13.74 6.59 -80.80
N GLN A 135 12.93 7.14 -81.72
CA GLN A 135 12.98 6.79 -83.14
C GLN A 135 14.33 7.14 -83.81
N ALA A 136 15.18 7.96 -83.17
CA ALA A 136 16.47 8.40 -83.69
C ALA A 136 17.71 7.76 -83.02
N GLU A 137 17.61 7.15 -81.82
CA GLU A 137 18.79 6.77 -80.99
C GLU A 137 18.94 5.27 -80.62
N GLY A 138 18.04 4.37 -81.02
CA GLY A 138 18.29 2.90 -81.00
C GLY A 138 17.92 2.13 -79.71
N ILE A 139 17.88 0.79 -79.84
CA ILE A 139 17.33 -0.20 -78.87
C ILE A 139 17.96 -0.14 -77.47
N ASP A 140 19.23 0.24 -77.35
CA ASP A 140 19.94 0.31 -76.05
C ASP A 140 19.31 1.36 -75.12
N SER A 141 18.85 2.49 -75.65
CA SER A 141 18.17 3.55 -74.88
C SER A 141 16.83 3.08 -74.28
N VAL A 142 16.11 2.20 -74.98
CA VAL A 142 14.84 1.61 -74.52
C VAL A 142 15.10 0.65 -73.36
N LEU A 143 16.15 -0.17 -73.45
CA LEU A 143 16.51 -1.12 -72.40
C LEU A 143 16.96 -0.40 -71.11
N GLU A 144 17.71 0.69 -71.23
CA GLU A 144 18.11 1.52 -70.08
C GLU A 144 16.91 2.22 -69.44
N SER A 145 15.97 2.72 -70.24
CA SER A 145 14.72 3.31 -69.77
C SER A 145 13.83 2.29 -69.04
N LEU A 146 13.70 1.07 -69.58
CA LEU A 146 12.97 -0.03 -68.92
C LEU A 146 13.62 -0.45 -67.60
N SER A 147 14.95 -0.55 -67.56
CA SER A 147 15.70 -0.86 -66.33
C SER A 147 15.51 0.23 -65.26
N THR A 148 15.57 1.51 -65.67
CA THR A 148 15.32 2.65 -64.78
C THR A 148 13.91 2.63 -64.22
N MET A 149 12.91 2.30 -65.04
CA MET A 149 11.51 2.22 -64.63
C MET A 149 11.25 1.04 -63.67
N ALA A 150 11.84 -0.13 -63.95
CA ALA A 150 11.77 -1.28 -63.06
C ALA A 150 12.42 -1.00 -61.69
N ASN A 151 13.57 -0.33 -61.68
CA ASN A 151 14.24 0.10 -60.45
C ASN A 151 13.40 1.13 -59.68
N ALA A 152 12.73 2.06 -60.39
CA ALA A 152 11.84 3.04 -59.78
C ALA A 152 10.60 2.39 -59.14
N GLN A 153 10.00 1.38 -59.79
CA GLN A 153 8.88 0.60 -59.25
C GLN A 153 9.28 -0.14 -57.97
N VAL A 154 10.41 -0.86 -57.97
CA VAL A 154 10.94 -1.53 -56.77
C VAL A 154 11.19 -0.53 -55.63
N GLY A 155 11.70 0.65 -55.95
CA GLY A 155 11.92 1.72 -54.97
C GLY A 155 10.61 2.28 -54.38
N LEU A 156 9.55 2.41 -55.17
CA LEU A 156 8.22 2.85 -54.72
C LEU A 156 7.56 1.80 -53.82
N ASP A 157 7.62 0.53 -54.19
CA ASP A 157 7.08 -0.58 -53.39
C ASP A 157 7.78 -0.66 -52.02
N GLN A 158 9.10 -0.51 -51.99
CA GLN A 158 9.87 -0.47 -50.74
C GLN A 158 9.49 0.72 -49.86
N ARG A 159 9.25 1.90 -50.44
CA ARG A 159 8.80 3.10 -49.71
C ARG A 159 7.38 2.94 -49.17
N TYR A 160 6.47 2.37 -49.96
CA TYR A 160 5.11 2.08 -49.53
C TYR A 160 5.10 1.06 -48.37
N ALA A 161 5.87 -0.03 -48.48
CA ALA A 161 6.04 -0.98 -47.38
C ALA A 161 6.70 -0.35 -46.14
N ALA A 162 7.58 0.64 -46.30
CA ALA A 162 8.12 1.41 -45.18
C ALA A 162 7.06 2.30 -44.51
N PHE A 163 6.20 2.94 -45.31
CA PHE A 163 5.07 3.73 -44.82
C PHE A 163 4.09 2.87 -44.01
N GLU A 164 3.61 1.75 -44.56
CA GLU A 164 2.69 0.83 -43.88
C GLU A 164 3.26 0.36 -42.53
N ARG A 165 4.54 -0.01 -42.49
CA ARG A 165 5.22 -0.37 -41.24
C ARG A 165 5.32 0.79 -40.25
N ALA A 166 5.55 2.01 -40.72
CA ALA A 166 5.61 3.19 -39.86
C ALA A 166 4.22 3.56 -39.29
N ALA A 167 3.18 3.47 -40.11
CA ALA A 167 1.79 3.70 -39.72
C ALA A 167 1.32 2.67 -38.68
N ALA A 168 1.61 1.38 -38.90
CA ALA A 168 1.30 0.31 -37.95
C ALA A 168 1.99 0.54 -36.59
N ARG A 169 3.27 0.93 -36.58
CA ARG A 169 3.98 1.27 -35.33
C ARG A 169 3.38 2.49 -34.64
N ALA A 170 2.95 3.50 -35.40
CA ALA A 170 2.30 4.69 -34.84
C ALA A 170 0.95 4.35 -34.21
N ALA A 171 0.15 3.50 -34.86
CA ALA A 171 -1.12 2.99 -34.33
C ALA A 171 -0.90 2.22 -33.00
N ALA A 172 0.01 1.23 -33.00
CA ALA A 172 0.34 0.46 -31.81
C ALA A 172 0.86 1.36 -30.66
N ALA A 173 1.66 2.39 -30.97
CA ALA A 173 2.13 3.33 -29.96
C ALA A 173 0.99 4.19 -29.36
N ARG A 174 0.00 4.58 -30.18
CA ARG A 174 -1.19 5.32 -29.71
C ARG A 174 -2.09 4.44 -28.84
N GLU A 175 -2.32 3.20 -29.25
CA GLU A 175 -3.06 2.22 -28.45
C GLU A 175 -2.39 1.98 -27.09
N ARG A 176 -1.07 1.77 -27.08
CA ARG A 176 -0.32 1.65 -25.83
C ARG A 176 -0.45 2.89 -24.95
N ALA A 177 -0.39 4.09 -25.53
CA ALA A 177 -0.58 5.33 -24.79
C ALA A 177 -1.99 5.43 -24.17
N ALA A 178 -3.03 5.04 -24.91
CA ALA A 178 -4.40 4.98 -24.38
C ALA A 178 -4.52 3.97 -23.22
N ALA A 179 -4.04 2.74 -23.41
CA ALA A 179 -4.08 1.69 -22.38
C ALA A 179 -3.33 2.11 -21.10
N THR A 180 -2.12 2.67 -21.23
CA THR A 180 -1.37 3.15 -20.05
C THR A 180 -2.03 4.35 -19.37
N ARG A 181 -2.82 5.16 -20.09
CA ARG A 181 -3.59 6.25 -19.51
C ARG A 181 -4.76 5.71 -18.69
N GLU A 182 -5.49 4.74 -19.22
CA GLU A 182 -6.58 4.07 -18.48
C GLU A 182 -6.05 3.37 -17.23
N ALA A 183 -4.91 2.68 -17.33
CA ALA A 183 -4.25 2.09 -16.17
C ALA A 183 -3.85 3.13 -15.11
N ALA A 184 -3.40 4.33 -15.52
CA ALA A 184 -3.10 5.41 -14.59
C ALA A 184 -4.34 5.98 -13.89
N ILE A 185 -5.48 6.05 -14.58
CA ILE A 185 -6.76 6.48 -13.99
C ILE A 185 -7.23 5.44 -12.97
N ALA A 186 -7.20 4.15 -13.33
CA ALA A 186 -7.58 3.07 -12.41
C ALA A 186 -6.68 3.04 -11.16
N ALA A 187 -5.37 3.25 -11.33
CA ALA A 187 -4.44 3.33 -10.20
C ALA A 187 -4.71 4.57 -9.31
N GLU A 188 -5.22 5.67 -9.88
CA GLU A 188 -5.58 6.88 -9.12
C GLU A 188 -6.80 6.62 -8.23
N GLU A 189 -7.81 5.95 -8.78
CA GLU A 189 -9.00 5.51 -8.03
C GLU A 189 -8.60 4.55 -6.89
N GLN A 190 -7.80 3.53 -7.18
CA GLN A 190 -7.30 2.58 -6.17
C GLN A 190 -6.48 3.26 -5.07
N ALA A 191 -5.62 4.21 -5.42
CA ALA A 191 -4.85 4.97 -4.44
C ALA A 191 -5.74 5.86 -3.55
N ALA A 192 -6.81 6.44 -4.11
CA ALA A 192 -7.78 7.21 -3.34
C ALA A 192 -8.58 6.32 -2.37
N GLU A 193 -9.07 5.17 -2.83
CA GLU A 193 -9.76 4.19 -2.00
C GLU A 193 -8.87 3.67 -0.87
N ALA A 194 -7.63 3.29 -1.17
CA ALA A 194 -6.68 2.81 -0.19
C ALA A 194 -6.32 3.89 0.85
N ARG A 195 -6.18 5.15 0.42
CA ARG A 195 -5.96 6.29 1.32
C ARG A 195 -7.12 6.46 2.30
N ASP A 196 -8.35 6.40 1.79
CA ASP A 196 -9.54 6.60 2.61
C ASP A 196 -9.75 5.42 3.57
N ALA A 197 -9.45 4.19 3.14
CA ALA A 197 -9.42 3.00 4.00
C ALA A 197 -8.36 3.12 5.12
N ALA A 198 -7.14 3.55 4.79
CA ALA A 198 -6.08 3.79 5.77
C ALA A 198 -6.49 4.81 6.83
N ARG A 199 -7.06 5.95 6.40
CA ARG A 199 -7.56 6.99 7.32
C ARG A 199 -8.66 6.47 8.25
N ARG A 200 -9.61 5.70 7.72
CA ARG A 200 -10.68 5.09 8.55
C ARG A 200 -10.08 4.12 9.56
N ALA A 201 -9.16 3.24 9.14
CA ALA A 201 -8.53 2.28 10.03
C ALA A 201 -7.72 2.97 11.15
N GLU A 202 -7.02 4.06 10.86
CA GLU A 202 -6.32 4.88 11.86
C GLU A 202 -7.30 5.51 12.86
N GLN A 203 -8.41 6.08 12.38
CA GLN A 203 -9.45 6.68 13.23
C GLN A 203 -10.11 5.63 14.13
N ASP A 204 -10.45 4.47 13.58
CA ASP A 204 -11.04 3.35 14.32
C ASP A 204 -10.07 2.82 15.39
N ALA A 205 -8.78 2.69 15.05
CA ALA A 205 -7.75 2.29 16.01
C ALA A 205 -7.58 3.32 17.14
N ALA A 206 -7.59 4.62 16.82
CA ALA A 206 -7.53 5.69 17.83
C ALA A 206 -8.75 5.68 18.76
N ALA A 207 -9.96 5.54 18.20
CA ALA A 207 -11.20 5.46 18.97
C ALA A 207 -11.26 4.18 19.83
N GLN A 208 -10.76 3.05 19.31
CA GLN A 208 -10.65 1.81 20.06
C GLN A 208 -9.63 1.93 21.19
N ALA A 209 -8.49 2.57 20.96
CA ALA A 209 -7.47 2.82 21.98
C ALA A 209 -8.01 3.67 23.14
N GLN A 210 -8.80 4.72 22.84
CA GLN A 210 -9.43 5.55 23.86
C GLN A 210 -10.43 4.75 24.72
N ARG A 211 -11.29 3.93 24.08
CA ARG A 211 -12.24 3.06 24.80
C ARG A 211 -11.53 2.04 25.69
N ILE A 212 -10.50 1.39 25.16
CA ILE A 212 -9.69 0.42 25.90
C ILE A 212 -8.93 1.08 27.05
N ALA A 213 -8.44 2.31 26.88
CA ALA A 213 -7.78 3.04 27.95
C ALA A 213 -8.74 3.35 29.11
N ALA A 214 -9.98 3.74 28.81
CA ALA A 214 -11.02 3.93 29.82
C ALA A 214 -11.35 2.60 30.54
N GLU A 215 -11.64 1.54 29.79
CA GLU A 215 -11.93 0.19 30.32
C GLU A 215 -10.80 -0.32 31.23
N LYS A 216 -9.55 -0.21 30.79
CA LYS A 216 -8.38 -0.60 31.58
C LYS A 216 -8.25 0.21 32.87
N SER A 217 -8.56 1.50 32.83
CA SER A 217 -8.49 2.36 34.02
C SER A 217 -9.52 1.92 35.08
N GLU A 218 -10.74 1.59 34.65
CA GLU A 218 -11.78 1.05 35.53
C GLU A 218 -11.39 -0.32 36.11
N LEU A 219 -10.90 -1.23 35.26
CA LEU A 219 -10.44 -2.56 35.69
C LEU A 219 -9.26 -2.50 36.66
N ILE A 220 -8.32 -1.58 36.46
CA ILE A 220 -7.18 -1.38 37.36
C ILE A 220 -7.65 -0.81 38.71
N ALA A 221 -8.57 0.16 38.70
CA ALA A 221 -9.15 0.71 39.93
C ALA A 221 -9.88 -0.38 40.73
N GLU A 222 -10.66 -1.22 40.05
CA GLU A 222 -11.36 -2.34 40.66
C GLU A 222 -10.41 -3.39 41.23
N LEU A 223 -9.36 -3.74 40.48
CA LEU A 223 -8.31 -4.65 40.95
C LEU A 223 -7.62 -4.11 42.22
N ALA A 224 -7.29 -2.82 42.25
CA ALA A 224 -6.67 -2.19 43.41
C ALA A 224 -7.59 -2.20 44.63
N ARG A 225 -8.90 -1.98 44.42
CA ARG A 225 -9.93 -2.07 45.47
C ARG A 225 -10.00 -3.47 46.05
N LEU A 226 -10.09 -4.50 45.21
CA LEU A 226 -10.12 -5.90 45.63
C LEU A 226 -8.83 -6.29 46.37
N GLN A 227 -7.65 -5.89 45.89
CA GLN A 227 -6.38 -6.20 46.57
C GLN A 227 -6.27 -5.54 47.96
N HIS A 228 -6.73 -4.30 48.11
CA HIS A 228 -6.75 -3.63 49.43
C HIS A 228 -7.74 -4.27 50.40
N VAL A 229 -8.92 -4.71 49.91
CA VAL A 229 -9.90 -5.43 50.73
C VAL A 229 -9.31 -6.76 51.23
N SER A 230 -8.61 -7.51 50.38
CA SER A 230 -7.99 -8.77 50.79
C SER A 230 -6.88 -8.57 51.83
N VAL A 231 -6.04 -7.53 51.68
CA VAL A 231 -4.99 -7.20 52.67
C VAL A 231 -5.61 -6.79 54.02
N ARG A 232 -6.63 -5.93 53.99
CA ARG A 232 -7.33 -5.48 55.21
C ARG A 232 -8.00 -6.66 55.94
N LEU A 233 -8.60 -7.58 55.18
CA LEU A 233 -9.20 -8.79 55.73
C LEU A 233 -8.14 -9.71 56.37
N ALA A 234 -6.96 -9.84 55.76
CA ALA A 234 -5.85 -10.61 56.31
C ALA A 234 -5.28 -9.99 57.60
N GLN A 235 -5.10 -8.66 57.64
CA GLN A 235 -4.61 -7.94 58.82
C GLN A 235 -5.57 -8.07 60.01
N ARG A 236 -6.89 -7.92 59.78
CA ARG A 236 -7.91 -8.13 60.83
C ARG A 236 -7.92 -9.55 61.40
N ARG A 237 -7.43 -10.55 60.66
CA ARG A 237 -7.32 -11.94 61.14
C ARG A 237 -6.06 -12.20 61.98
N GLN A 238 -5.05 -11.33 61.89
CA GLN A 238 -3.79 -11.48 62.63
C GLN A 238 -3.76 -10.73 63.97
N SER A 239 -4.66 -9.76 64.15
CA SER A 239 -4.85 -8.97 65.39
C SER A 239 -5.82 -9.62 66.38
#